data_AF-A0AAE1P920-F1
#
_entry.id   AF-A0AAE1P920-F1
#
_cell.length_a   1.000
_cell.length_b   1.000
_cell.length_c   1.000
_cell.angle_alpha   90.00
_cell.angle_beta   90.00
_cell.angle_gamma   90.00
#
_symmetry.space_group_name_H-M   'P 1'
#
loop_
_entity.id
_entity.type
_entity.pdbx_description
1 polymer ?
#
loop_
_entity_poly.entity_id
_entity_poly.type
_entity_poly.pdbx_seq_one_letter_code
_entity_poly.pdbx_strand_id
1 'polypeptide(L)'
;MVVARVAAFAVVCCVIWPGSWGETDHTRCPVSFLGRCSCGMGFSRYDTFKEKKYTVNCTNTGFTNVTLLQDLPDRTEVLIFTGNTIPILPFNVFSNMVYLDFLETIDMSNNHIKFIQGRTFHKVYNVKNLILSHNNLEITDDKERPRVFSNFENLERLVLTNAFSEDSNSSDYLLSLEDIFYESELVYLKILHLEQNEIWTIGDNPKIFCQLPALEQLHLGQNRLFDFDFRIDCLHSLLYIDLEMNIIPRLSDDAMTRLDSVLEPTNKSLQIKMTENPFSCDCRSKNFVHWLNTTKVKVMEWEQYTCLDGYPENNIGKHLGEVHELKCPSVHGNSVKARSENIANYDSGIYPPDDHANHPHYHGYSSGTIGALSFFLVFTSSLLLAVAYFHRKNLQNIVLPYWDFITRKIGYTGLSNDEAPHEVNV
;
A
#
# COMPACT_ATOMS: atom_id res chain seq x y z
N MET A 1 -42.60 22.45 -68.61
CA MET A 1 -42.36 21.78 -67.31
C MET A 1 -40.97 21.17 -67.38
N VAL A 2 -40.09 21.63 -66.49
CA VAL A 2 -38.64 21.62 -66.64
C VAL A 2 -38.04 20.24 -66.36
N VAL A 3 -37.15 19.79 -67.24
CA VAL A 3 -36.31 18.60 -67.08
C VAL A 3 -35.15 18.98 -66.15
N ALA A 4 -35.16 18.48 -64.92
CA ALA A 4 -34.07 18.70 -63.95
C ALA A 4 -32.93 17.72 -64.21
N ARG A 5 -31.85 18.22 -64.83
CA ARG A 5 -30.53 17.57 -64.83
C ARG A 5 -29.87 17.83 -63.47
N VAL A 6 -29.64 16.78 -62.70
CA VAL A 6 -28.76 16.82 -61.52
C VAL A 6 -27.32 16.79 -62.04
N ALA A 7 -26.70 17.96 -62.16
CA ALA A 7 -25.27 18.08 -62.33
C ALA A 7 -24.62 18.00 -60.94
N ALA A 8 -24.09 16.83 -60.59
CA ALA A 8 -23.23 16.68 -59.43
C ALA A 8 -21.88 17.37 -59.72
N PHE A 9 -21.71 18.58 -59.21
CA PHE A 9 -20.40 19.19 -59.06
C PHE A 9 -19.64 18.39 -58.00
N ALA A 10 -18.68 17.58 -58.43
CA ALA A 10 -17.64 17.04 -57.56
C ALA A 10 -16.74 18.22 -57.14
N VAL A 11 -17.11 18.90 -56.06
CA VAL A 11 -16.15 19.70 -55.30
C VAL A 11 -15.30 18.69 -54.55
N VAL A 12 -14.07 18.51 -55.01
CA VAL A 12 -13.00 17.87 -54.24
C VAL A 12 -12.71 18.78 -53.05
N CYS A 13 -13.50 18.65 -51.99
CA CYS A 13 -13.09 19.07 -50.67
C CYS A 13 -12.14 18.00 -50.16
N CYS A 14 -10.83 18.27 -50.24
CA CYS A 14 -9.86 17.65 -49.35
C CYS A 14 -10.20 18.04 -47.91
N VAL A 15 -11.16 17.35 -47.31
CA VAL A 15 -11.27 17.29 -45.86
C VAL A 15 -10.30 16.19 -45.44
N ILE A 16 -9.16 16.63 -44.92
CA ILE A 16 -8.21 15.78 -44.20
C ILE A 16 -9.00 15.15 -43.04
N TRP A 17 -9.32 13.87 -43.16
CA TRP A 17 -9.71 13.03 -42.02
C TRP A 17 -8.43 12.55 -41.33
N PRO A 18 -8.20 12.85 -40.04
CA PRO A 18 -7.10 12.29 -39.28
C PRO A 18 -7.51 10.90 -38.80
N GLY A 19 -7.21 9.90 -39.60
CA GLY A 19 -7.42 8.49 -39.28
C GLY A 19 -6.37 7.67 -40.00
N SER A 20 -5.11 7.80 -39.58
CA SER A 20 -4.03 6.95 -40.08
C SER A 20 -4.23 5.54 -39.53
N TRP A 21 -4.79 4.67 -40.35
CA TRP A 21 -4.75 3.23 -40.11
C TRP A 21 -3.27 2.78 -40.12
N GLY A 22 -2.74 2.40 -38.97
CA GLY A 22 -1.59 1.50 -38.88
C GLY A 22 -0.20 2.09 -39.15
N GLU A 23 -0.02 3.40 -39.22
CA GLU A 23 1.33 3.95 -39.26
C GLU A 23 1.98 3.80 -37.87
N THR A 24 3.06 3.02 -37.86
CA THR A 24 3.95 2.91 -36.70
C THR A 24 5.16 3.80 -36.91
N ASP A 25 5.65 4.39 -35.85
CA ASP A 25 6.88 5.17 -35.88
C ASP A 25 8.12 4.25 -35.78
N HIS A 26 9.31 4.87 -35.68
CA HIS A 26 10.57 4.17 -35.54
C HIS A 26 10.68 3.28 -34.28
N THR A 27 9.82 3.45 -33.28
CA THR A 27 9.75 2.61 -32.08
C THR A 27 8.77 1.45 -32.21
N ARG A 28 8.15 1.32 -33.41
CA ARG A 28 7.12 0.32 -33.77
C ARG A 28 5.82 0.52 -32.99
N CYS A 29 5.66 1.64 -32.32
CA CYS A 29 4.41 2.05 -31.68
C CYS A 29 3.56 2.87 -32.65
N PRO A 30 2.24 2.96 -32.43
CA PRO A 30 1.39 3.90 -33.15
C PRO A 30 1.90 5.33 -33.03
N VAL A 31 1.78 6.13 -34.09
CA VAL A 31 2.28 7.52 -34.13
C VAL A 31 1.74 8.43 -33.02
N SER A 32 0.58 8.11 -32.42
CA SER A 32 0.01 8.82 -31.27
C SER A 32 0.83 8.70 -29.99
N PHE A 33 1.77 7.74 -29.93
CA PHE A 33 2.73 7.57 -28.84
C PHE A 33 3.94 8.53 -28.98
N LEU A 34 3.97 9.34 -30.05
CA LEU A 34 4.92 10.42 -30.29
C LEU A 34 6.40 9.99 -30.29
N GLY A 35 6.69 8.73 -30.64
CA GLY A 35 8.05 8.17 -30.56
C GLY A 35 8.62 8.07 -29.15
N ARG A 36 7.78 8.18 -28.11
CA ARG A 36 8.24 8.18 -26.70
C ARG A 36 8.22 6.79 -26.07
N CYS A 37 7.37 5.90 -26.56
CA CYS A 37 7.25 4.54 -26.06
C CYS A 37 7.94 3.55 -27.00
N SER A 38 8.17 2.32 -26.54
CA SER A 38 8.69 1.22 -27.36
C SER A 38 7.70 0.06 -27.41
N CYS A 39 7.52 -0.53 -28.59
CA CYS A 39 6.57 -1.62 -28.81
C CYS A 39 7.26 -2.84 -29.44
N GLY A 40 7.08 -4.03 -28.87
CA GLY A 40 7.64 -5.26 -29.46
C GLY A 40 7.67 -6.45 -28.52
N MET A 41 8.19 -7.57 -29.02
CA MET A 41 8.35 -8.80 -28.25
C MET A 41 9.54 -8.68 -27.28
N GLY A 42 9.29 -8.87 -25.99
CA GLY A 42 10.31 -8.87 -24.93
C GLY A 42 9.99 -9.90 -23.85
N PHE A 43 10.97 -10.21 -23.01
CA PHE A 43 10.69 -10.97 -21.80
C PHE A 43 9.99 -10.07 -20.78
N SER A 44 8.84 -10.51 -20.28
CA SER A 44 8.13 -9.79 -19.24
C SER A 44 8.83 -9.99 -17.90
N ARG A 45 9.00 -8.91 -17.13
CA ARG A 45 9.48 -8.97 -15.75
C ARG A 45 8.41 -9.41 -14.74
N TYR A 46 7.16 -9.55 -15.21
CA TYR A 46 6.00 -9.85 -14.37
C TYR A 46 5.56 -11.31 -14.49
N ASP A 47 6.03 -12.02 -15.52
CA ASP A 47 5.99 -13.48 -15.57
C ASP A 47 7.38 -14.04 -15.23
N THR A 48 7.49 -15.35 -15.03
CA THR A 48 8.75 -16.03 -14.64
C THR A 48 9.87 -15.98 -15.70
N PHE A 49 9.90 -14.96 -16.56
CA PHE A 49 10.78 -14.77 -17.72
C PHE A 49 10.78 -15.97 -18.67
N LYS A 50 9.65 -16.71 -18.72
CA LYS A 50 9.56 -17.97 -19.47
C LYS A 50 9.22 -17.76 -20.93
N GLU A 51 8.42 -16.73 -21.24
CA GLU A 51 7.91 -16.48 -22.57
C GLU A 51 8.12 -15.03 -22.98
N LYS A 52 8.27 -14.81 -24.30
CA LYS A 52 8.28 -13.46 -24.85
C LYS A 52 6.84 -13.00 -25.03
N LYS A 53 6.56 -11.79 -24.58
CA LYS A 53 5.25 -11.13 -24.64
C LYS A 53 5.34 -9.89 -25.50
N TYR A 54 4.27 -9.53 -26.22
CA TYR A 54 4.22 -8.24 -26.89
C TYR A 54 4.02 -7.13 -25.86
N THR A 55 5.06 -6.34 -25.63
CA THR A 55 5.11 -5.29 -24.60
C THR A 55 5.04 -3.91 -25.23
N VAL A 56 4.21 -3.05 -24.65
CA VAL A 56 4.22 -1.60 -24.88
C VAL A 56 4.78 -0.94 -23.63
N ASN A 57 5.94 -0.29 -23.76
CA ASN A 57 6.65 0.35 -22.66
C ASN A 57 6.76 1.86 -22.85
N CYS A 58 6.18 2.60 -21.91
CA CYS A 58 6.14 4.05 -21.81
C CYS A 58 6.72 4.55 -20.47
N THR A 59 7.81 3.94 -20.00
CA THR A 59 8.47 4.35 -18.75
C THR A 59 9.14 5.72 -18.90
N ASN A 60 8.89 6.63 -17.95
CA ASN A 60 9.51 7.96 -17.85
C ASN A 60 9.35 8.84 -19.11
N THR A 61 8.24 8.68 -19.82
CA THR A 61 7.98 9.40 -21.09
C THR A 61 7.44 10.83 -20.92
N GLY A 62 7.15 11.22 -19.67
CA GLY A 62 6.63 12.54 -19.32
C GLY A 62 5.19 12.77 -19.77
N PHE A 63 4.38 11.72 -19.94
CA PHE A 63 2.96 11.88 -20.24
C PHE A 63 2.20 12.44 -19.04
N THR A 64 1.22 13.29 -19.33
CA THR A 64 0.35 13.90 -18.32
C THR A 64 -1.12 13.50 -18.47
N ASN A 65 -1.42 12.67 -19.47
CA ASN A 65 -2.73 12.06 -19.70
C ASN A 65 -2.54 10.69 -20.35
N VAL A 66 -3.65 9.95 -20.45
CA VAL A 66 -3.69 8.57 -20.97
C VAL A 66 -4.38 8.46 -22.33
N THR A 67 -4.64 9.57 -23.03
CA THR A 67 -5.43 9.56 -24.27
C THR A 67 -4.80 8.65 -25.34
N LEU A 68 -3.47 8.57 -25.39
CA LEU A 68 -2.74 7.69 -26.29
C LEU A 68 -3.03 6.20 -26.09
N LEU A 69 -3.46 5.79 -24.88
CA LEU A 69 -3.80 4.40 -24.59
C LEU A 69 -5.07 3.93 -25.32
N GLN A 70 -5.84 4.85 -25.92
CA GLN A 70 -6.92 4.50 -26.83
C GLN A 70 -6.39 3.87 -28.13
N ASP A 71 -5.15 4.17 -28.53
CA ASP A 71 -4.53 3.62 -29.73
C ASP A 71 -3.63 2.42 -29.42
N LEU A 72 -3.75 1.82 -28.23
CA LEU A 72 -2.95 0.67 -27.84
C LEU A 72 -3.12 -0.49 -28.86
N PRO A 73 -2.03 -1.11 -29.35
CA PRO A 73 -2.13 -2.25 -30.26
C PRO A 73 -2.96 -3.41 -29.65
N ASP A 74 -3.84 -4.00 -30.45
CA ASP A 74 -4.73 -5.11 -30.05
C ASP A 74 -3.99 -6.35 -29.53
N ARG A 75 -2.83 -6.64 -30.09
CA ARG A 75 -1.93 -7.73 -29.67
C ARG A 75 -1.15 -7.44 -28.38
N THR A 76 -1.39 -6.33 -27.69
CA THR A 76 -0.62 -5.98 -26.48
C THR A 76 -0.93 -6.96 -25.35
N GLU A 77 0.12 -7.60 -24.84
CA GLU A 77 0.04 -8.52 -23.71
C GLU A 77 0.46 -7.87 -22.39
N VAL A 78 1.41 -6.94 -22.46
CA VAL A 78 1.95 -6.23 -21.29
C VAL A 78 2.01 -4.73 -21.60
N LEU A 79 1.34 -3.93 -20.77
CA LEU A 79 1.45 -2.48 -20.76
C LEU A 79 2.29 -2.03 -19.56
N ILE A 80 3.41 -1.37 -19.83
CA ILE A 80 4.25 -0.71 -18.82
C ILE A 80 4.11 0.79 -19.02
N PHE A 81 3.34 1.45 -18.17
CA PHE A 81 3.10 2.89 -18.23
C PHE A 81 3.52 3.52 -16.92
N THR A 82 4.83 3.61 -16.65
CA THR A 82 5.37 3.94 -15.32
C THR A 82 6.17 5.24 -15.31
N GLY A 83 6.26 5.93 -14.18
CA GLY A 83 7.09 7.14 -14.06
C GLY A 83 6.58 8.35 -14.85
N ASN A 84 5.27 8.44 -15.09
CA ASN A 84 4.63 9.59 -15.72
C ASN A 84 3.84 10.41 -14.67
N THR A 85 2.99 11.35 -15.08
CA THR A 85 2.22 12.20 -14.14
C THR A 85 0.74 12.17 -14.49
N ILE A 86 0.04 11.16 -13.98
CA ILE A 86 -1.37 10.89 -14.28
C ILE A 86 -2.19 10.99 -12.99
N PRO A 87 -2.52 12.20 -12.50
CA PRO A 87 -3.22 12.36 -11.23
C PRO A 87 -4.62 11.74 -11.23
N ILE A 88 -5.27 11.65 -12.40
CA ILE A 88 -6.62 11.12 -12.55
C ILE A 88 -6.64 10.14 -13.71
N LEU A 89 -7.10 8.92 -13.45
CA LEU A 89 -7.49 7.98 -14.50
C LEU A 89 -8.96 8.22 -14.88
N PRO A 90 -9.25 8.67 -16.12
CA PRO A 90 -10.60 8.96 -16.56
C PRO A 90 -11.38 7.69 -16.91
N PHE A 91 -12.69 7.84 -17.08
CA PHE A 91 -13.56 6.81 -17.67
C PHE A 91 -12.97 6.29 -18.98
N ASN A 92 -12.88 4.97 -19.11
CA ASN A 92 -12.46 4.26 -20.32
C ASN A 92 -11.12 4.75 -20.89
N VAL A 93 -10.03 4.39 -20.22
CA VAL A 93 -8.66 4.75 -20.62
C VAL A 93 -8.21 4.05 -21.89
N PHE A 94 -8.82 2.89 -22.20
CA PHE A 94 -8.61 2.15 -23.43
C PHE A 94 -9.72 2.44 -24.45
N SER A 95 -9.55 2.00 -25.69
CA SER A 95 -10.57 2.24 -26.72
C SER A 95 -11.84 1.41 -26.49
N ASN A 96 -13.00 2.02 -26.75
CA ASN A 96 -14.27 1.29 -26.76
C ASN A 96 -14.41 0.36 -27.99
N MET A 97 -13.63 0.62 -29.03
CA MET A 97 -13.72 -0.04 -30.34
C MET A 97 -12.74 -1.22 -30.50
N VAL A 98 -11.70 -1.28 -29.67
CA VAL A 98 -10.66 -2.32 -29.72
C VAL A 98 -10.77 -3.20 -28.48
N TYR A 99 -10.78 -4.51 -28.69
CA TYR A 99 -10.74 -5.49 -27.61
C TYR A 99 -9.28 -5.85 -27.35
N LEU A 100 -8.83 -5.64 -26.11
CA LEU A 100 -7.47 -5.95 -25.68
C LEU A 100 -7.44 -7.37 -25.09
N ASP A 101 -7.88 -8.35 -25.89
CA ASP A 101 -8.10 -9.73 -25.45
C ASP A 101 -6.81 -10.43 -24.99
N PHE A 102 -5.66 -9.96 -25.46
CA PHE A 102 -4.35 -10.49 -25.08
C PHE A 102 -3.74 -9.80 -23.87
N LEU A 103 -4.31 -8.69 -23.39
CA LEU A 103 -3.71 -7.91 -22.32
C LEU A 103 -3.81 -8.65 -20.99
N GLU A 104 -2.66 -9.11 -20.48
CA GLU A 104 -2.56 -9.88 -19.25
C GLU A 104 -2.00 -9.05 -18.09
N THR A 105 -1.23 -8.00 -18.38
CA THR A 105 -0.54 -7.20 -17.35
C THR A 105 -0.63 -5.71 -17.62
N ILE A 106 -1.03 -4.96 -16.61
CA ILE A 106 -1.01 -3.49 -16.59
C ILE A 106 -0.15 -3.04 -15.41
N ASP A 107 0.95 -2.33 -15.71
CA ASP A 107 1.75 -1.62 -14.73
C ASP A 107 1.61 -0.11 -14.90
N MET A 108 0.95 0.53 -13.94
CA MET A 108 0.80 1.98 -13.81
C MET A 108 1.45 2.51 -12.53
N SER A 109 2.55 1.89 -12.11
CA SER A 109 3.31 2.34 -10.95
C SER A 109 3.98 3.72 -11.16
N ASN A 110 4.17 4.44 -10.06
CA ASN A 110 4.89 5.72 -10.05
C ASN A 110 4.29 6.75 -11.03
N ASN A 111 2.97 6.95 -11.00
CA ASN A 111 2.28 7.92 -11.85
C ASN A 111 1.61 9.06 -11.08
N HIS A 112 1.76 9.11 -9.76
CA HIS A 112 1.04 10.04 -8.89
C HIS A 112 -0.49 9.94 -9.03
N ILE A 113 -1.02 8.75 -9.33
CA ILE A 113 -2.46 8.55 -9.47
C ILE A 113 -3.11 8.79 -8.11
N LYS A 114 -4.04 9.74 -8.07
CA LYS A 114 -4.85 10.05 -6.89
C LYS A 114 -6.24 9.44 -6.98
N PHE A 115 -6.85 9.52 -8.16
CA PHE A 115 -8.23 9.12 -8.36
C PHE A 115 -8.41 8.24 -9.59
N ILE A 116 -9.18 7.17 -9.42
CA ILE A 116 -9.57 6.25 -10.49
C ILE A 116 -11.08 6.38 -10.69
N GLN A 117 -11.51 6.87 -11.85
CA GLN A 117 -12.93 7.01 -12.15
C GLN A 117 -13.63 5.64 -12.25
N GLY A 118 -14.93 5.60 -11.97
CA GLY A 118 -15.73 4.40 -12.23
C GLY A 118 -15.66 4.00 -13.71
N ARG A 119 -15.51 2.71 -13.98
CA ARG A 119 -15.39 2.15 -15.35
C ARG A 119 -14.17 2.69 -16.13
N THR A 120 -13.10 3.08 -15.43
CA THR A 120 -11.79 3.39 -16.02
C THR A 120 -11.29 2.25 -16.90
N PHE A 121 -11.33 1.02 -16.37
CA PHE A 121 -10.78 -0.18 -16.98
C PHE A 121 -11.85 -1.00 -17.71
N HIS A 122 -12.57 -0.41 -18.65
CA HIS A 122 -13.60 -1.14 -19.39
C HIS A 122 -12.97 -2.20 -20.33
N LYS A 123 -13.56 -3.39 -20.42
CA LYS A 123 -13.20 -4.48 -21.36
C LYS A 123 -11.79 -5.08 -21.24
N VAL A 124 -11.18 -5.05 -20.05
CA VAL A 124 -9.86 -5.69 -19.80
C VAL A 124 -9.97 -6.97 -18.97
N TYR A 125 -10.92 -7.82 -19.34
CA TYR A 125 -11.31 -9.02 -18.60
C TYR A 125 -10.18 -10.04 -18.41
N ASN A 126 -9.21 -10.09 -19.33
CA ASN A 126 -8.12 -11.07 -19.33
C ASN A 126 -6.88 -10.62 -18.54
N VAL A 127 -6.90 -9.41 -17.97
CA VAL A 127 -5.78 -8.92 -17.15
C VAL A 127 -5.71 -9.73 -15.85
N LYS A 128 -4.54 -10.34 -15.65
CA LYS A 128 -4.19 -11.15 -14.48
C LYS A 128 -3.36 -10.38 -13.45
N ASN A 129 -2.57 -9.41 -13.91
CA ASN A 129 -1.67 -8.63 -13.06
C ASN A 129 -1.97 -7.14 -13.17
N LEU A 130 -2.39 -6.52 -12.07
CA LEU A 130 -2.55 -5.07 -11.96
C LEU A 130 -1.57 -4.51 -10.94
N ILE A 131 -0.73 -3.57 -11.37
CA ILE A 131 0.29 -2.95 -10.53
C ILE A 131 0.03 -1.45 -10.47
N LEU A 132 -0.26 -0.97 -9.26
CA LEU A 132 -0.56 0.43 -8.93
C LEU A 132 0.38 0.98 -7.85
N SER A 133 1.53 0.32 -7.64
CA SER A 133 2.50 0.70 -6.61
C SER A 133 3.04 2.13 -6.78
N HIS A 134 3.49 2.75 -5.67
CA HIS A 134 4.09 4.09 -5.68
C HIS A 134 3.16 5.14 -6.31
N ASN A 135 1.89 5.13 -5.94
CA ASN A 135 0.93 6.15 -6.32
C ASN A 135 0.45 6.90 -5.07
N ASN A 136 -0.60 7.70 -5.19
CA ASN A 136 -1.10 8.53 -4.10
C ASN A 136 -2.62 8.40 -4.00
N LEU A 137 -3.11 7.16 -4.05
CA LEU A 137 -4.53 6.83 -4.15
C LEU A 137 -5.29 7.39 -2.94
N GLU A 138 -6.32 8.18 -3.21
CA GLU A 138 -7.25 8.73 -2.23
C GLU A 138 -8.51 7.86 -2.23
N ILE A 139 -8.47 6.73 -1.52
CA ILE A 139 -9.62 5.82 -1.34
C ILE A 139 -10.21 6.08 0.06
N THR A 140 -11.27 6.88 0.11
CA THR A 140 -12.04 7.22 1.31
C THR A 140 -13.53 7.09 1.00
N ASP A 141 -14.41 6.92 1.99
CA ASP A 141 -15.87 6.72 1.80
C ASP A 141 -16.55 7.67 0.79
N ASP A 142 -16.09 8.92 0.68
CA ASP A 142 -16.64 9.92 -0.26
C ASP A 142 -16.06 9.82 -1.68
N LYS A 143 -14.89 9.20 -1.83
CA LYS A 143 -14.12 9.06 -3.06
C LYS A 143 -14.01 7.63 -3.57
N GLU A 144 -14.46 6.67 -2.78
CA GLU A 144 -14.41 5.27 -3.15
C GLU A 144 -15.29 4.98 -4.37
N ARG A 145 -14.82 3.98 -5.12
CA ARG A 145 -15.54 3.40 -6.24
C ARG A 145 -15.54 1.91 -5.97
N PRO A 146 -16.54 1.37 -5.25
CA PRO A 146 -16.53 -0.02 -4.81
C PRO A 146 -16.33 -1.02 -5.96
N ARG A 147 -16.71 -0.65 -7.19
CA ARG A 147 -16.53 -1.45 -8.41
C ARG A 147 -15.31 -1.06 -9.26
N VAL A 148 -14.29 -0.45 -8.66
CA VAL A 148 -13.10 0.04 -9.40
C VAL A 148 -12.35 -1.09 -10.10
N PHE A 149 -12.34 -2.29 -9.50
CA PHE A 149 -11.66 -3.46 -10.05
C PHE A 149 -12.60 -4.49 -10.71
N SER A 150 -13.90 -4.21 -10.79
CA SER A 150 -14.90 -5.19 -11.25
C SER A 150 -14.79 -5.60 -12.73
N ASN A 151 -13.98 -4.92 -13.53
CA ASN A 151 -13.73 -5.32 -14.93
C ASN A 151 -12.56 -6.30 -15.06
N PHE A 152 -11.79 -6.51 -13.99
CA PHE A 152 -10.67 -7.45 -13.96
C PHE A 152 -11.15 -8.84 -13.52
N GLU A 153 -11.99 -9.46 -14.36
CA GLU A 153 -12.66 -10.73 -14.04
C GLU A 153 -11.68 -11.89 -13.81
N ASN A 154 -10.47 -11.84 -14.39
CA ASN A 154 -9.42 -12.85 -14.21
C ASN A 154 -8.23 -12.34 -13.38
N LEU A 155 -8.42 -11.33 -12.52
CA LEU A 155 -7.33 -10.77 -11.73
C LEU A 155 -6.77 -11.82 -10.76
N GLU A 156 -5.49 -12.13 -10.90
CA GLU A 156 -4.77 -13.08 -10.02
C GLU A 156 -3.82 -12.37 -9.06
N ARG A 157 -3.28 -11.20 -9.45
CA ARG A 157 -2.29 -10.44 -8.69
C ARG A 157 -2.63 -8.96 -8.68
N LEU A 158 -2.79 -8.40 -7.49
CA LEU A 158 -3.01 -6.98 -7.26
C LEU A 158 -1.87 -6.42 -6.42
N VAL A 159 -1.21 -5.38 -6.94
CA VAL A 159 -0.05 -4.76 -6.30
C VAL A 159 -0.31 -3.32 -5.92
N LEU A 160 -0.39 -3.08 -4.61
CA LEU A 160 -0.68 -1.80 -3.98
C LEU A 160 0.43 -1.40 -3.00
N THR A 161 1.68 -1.81 -3.26
CA THR A 161 2.84 -1.39 -2.45
C THR A 161 3.03 0.12 -2.50
N ASN A 162 3.05 0.79 -1.34
CA ASN A 162 3.14 2.26 -1.24
C ASN A 162 2.17 2.98 -2.20
N ALA A 163 0.90 2.61 -2.16
CA ALA A 163 -0.08 3.05 -3.17
C ALA A 163 -1.01 4.16 -2.68
N PHE A 164 -1.17 4.36 -1.37
CA PHE A 164 -2.15 5.27 -0.78
C PHE A 164 -1.54 6.62 -0.40
N SER A 165 -2.39 7.65 -0.34
CA SER A 165 -1.99 9.00 0.06
C SER A 165 -1.53 9.04 1.53
N GLU A 166 -0.44 9.74 1.83
CA GLU A 166 0.03 9.99 3.20
C GLU A 166 -0.99 10.77 4.05
N ASP A 167 -1.87 11.54 3.39
CA ASP A 167 -2.95 12.28 4.06
C ASP A 167 -4.10 11.38 4.55
N SER A 168 -4.13 10.10 4.15
CA SER A 168 -5.21 9.15 4.46
C SER A 168 -4.82 8.23 5.61
N ASN A 169 -5.70 8.06 6.59
CA ASN A 169 -5.49 7.08 7.66
C ASN A 169 -5.65 5.66 7.10
N SER A 170 -4.77 4.74 7.52
CA SER A 170 -4.86 3.34 7.11
C SER A 170 -6.18 2.68 7.44
N SER A 171 -6.77 3.01 8.59
CA SER A 171 -8.08 2.46 8.95
C SER A 171 -9.17 2.85 7.95
N ASP A 172 -9.13 4.08 7.42
CA ASP A 172 -10.17 4.59 6.52
C ASP A 172 -10.08 3.90 5.15
N TYR A 173 -8.89 3.86 4.54
CA TYR A 173 -8.76 3.20 3.23
C TYR A 173 -8.92 1.69 3.33
N LEU A 174 -8.61 1.06 4.47
CA LEU A 174 -8.83 -0.38 4.68
C LEU A 174 -10.32 -0.71 4.73
N LEU A 175 -11.15 0.14 5.35
CA LEU A 175 -12.61 -0.01 5.30
C LEU A 175 -13.12 0.05 3.86
N SER A 176 -12.73 1.09 3.10
CA SER A 176 -13.11 1.19 1.69
C SER A 176 -12.55 0.03 0.83
N LEU A 177 -11.38 -0.52 1.17
CA LEU A 177 -10.84 -1.68 0.46
C LEU A 177 -11.68 -2.94 0.68
N GLU A 178 -12.28 -3.14 1.86
CA GLU A 178 -13.22 -4.24 2.06
C GLU A 178 -14.38 -4.13 1.07
N ASP A 179 -15.00 -2.95 0.99
CA ASP A 179 -16.13 -2.70 0.09
C ASP A 179 -15.70 -2.86 -1.37
N ILE A 180 -14.50 -2.42 -1.73
CA ILE A 180 -13.93 -2.62 -3.07
C ILE A 180 -13.73 -4.10 -3.38
N PHE A 181 -13.16 -4.88 -2.46
CA PHE A 181 -12.93 -6.31 -2.67
C PHE A 181 -14.24 -7.08 -2.80
N TYR A 182 -15.24 -6.73 -2.00
CA TYR A 182 -16.58 -7.30 -2.05
C TYR A 182 -17.30 -6.96 -3.36
N GLU A 183 -17.44 -5.67 -3.69
CA GLU A 183 -18.20 -5.20 -4.86
C GLU A 183 -17.49 -5.44 -6.20
N SER A 184 -16.16 -5.63 -6.19
CA SER A 184 -15.39 -5.99 -7.39
C SER A 184 -15.35 -7.50 -7.65
N GLU A 185 -15.88 -8.34 -6.74
CA GLU A 185 -15.95 -9.80 -6.87
C GLU A 185 -14.61 -10.43 -7.32
N LEU A 186 -13.52 -10.11 -6.62
CA LEU A 186 -12.15 -10.57 -6.97
C LEU A 186 -11.91 -12.05 -6.61
N VAL A 187 -12.76 -12.94 -7.12
CA VAL A 187 -12.83 -14.36 -6.75
C VAL A 187 -11.62 -15.19 -7.19
N TYR A 188 -10.80 -14.69 -8.13
CA TYR A 188 -9.58 -15.35 -8.61
C TYR A 188 -8.30 -14.72 -8.07
N LEU A 189 -8.39 -13.70 -7.22
CA LEU A 189 -7.20 -13.02 -6.69
C LEU A 189 -6.42 -13.94 -5.76
N LYS A 190 -5.19 -14.28 -6.15
CA LYS A 190 -4.29 -15.18 -5.42
C LYS A 190 -3.23 -14.43 -4.63
N ILE A 191 -2.77 -13.29 -5.14
CA ILE A 191 -1.64 -12.55 -4.56
C ILE A 191 -2.04 -11.10 -4.35
N LEU A 192 -2.00 -10.66 -3.09
CA LEU A 192 -2.24 -9.27 -2.70
C LEU A 192 -0.99 -8.69 -2.04
N HIS A 193 -0.53 -7.55 -2.56
CA HIS A 193 0.60 -6.79 -2.06
C HIS A 193 0.13 -5.46 -1.46
N LEU A 194 0.39 -5.27 -0.17
CA LEU A 194 0.04 -4.09 0.61
C LEU A 194 1.23 -3.57 1.42
N GLU A 195 2.46 -3.86 0.99
CA GLU A 195 3.67 -3.42 1.68
C GLU A 195 3.82 -1.89 1.65
N GLN A 196 4.53 -1.34 2.63
CA GLN A 196 4.86 0.10 2.67
C GLN A 196 3.65 1.03 2.61
N ASN A 197 2.52 0.65 3.21
CA ASN A 197 1.31 1.48 3.26
C ASN A 197 1.04 2.07 4.65
N GLU A 198 2.05 2.04 5.52
CA GLU A 198 1.95 2.54 6.90
C GLU A 198 0.81 1.92 7.72
N ILE A 199 0.43 0.67 7.45
CA ILE A 199 -0.68 0.02 8.15
C ILE A 199 -0.28 -0.24 9.62
N TRP A 200 -0.98 0.37 10.57
CA TRP A 200 -0.72 0.22 12.02
C TRP A 200 -1.50 -0.95 12.64
N THR A 201 -2.74 -1.13 12.19
CA THR A 201 -3.68 -2.16 12.62
C THR A 201 -4.67 -2.38 11.48
N ILE A 202 -5.25 -3.58 11.41
CA ILE A 202 -6.38 -3.84 10.51
C ILE A 202 -7.70 -3.23 11.07
N GLY A 203 -7.64 -2.63 12.27
CA GLY A 203 -8.75 -1.91 12.90
C GLY A 203 -9.83 -2.85 13.44
N ASP A 204 -11.05 -2.32 13.58
CA ASP A 204 -12.20 -3.09 14.11
C ASP A 204 -12.79 -4.09 13.10
N ASN A 205 -12.19 -4.19 11.91
CA ASN A 205 -12.64 -5.07 10.84
C ASN A 205 -11.64 -6.20 10.55
N PRO A 206 -11.61 -7.26 11.38
CA PRO A 206 -10.71 -8.37 11.16
C PRO A 206 -11.07 -9.20 9.91
N LYS A 207 -12.19 -8.93 9.22
CA LYS A 207 -12.68 -9.72 8.07
C LYS A 207 -12.34 -9.13 6.71
N ILE A 208 -11.63 -8.01 6.64
CA ILE A 208 -11.31 -7.30 5.38
C ILE A 208 -10.87 -8.22 4.24
N PHE A 209 -10.00 -9.21 4.53
CA PHE A 209 -9.49 -10.11 3.50
C PHE A 209 -10.42 -11.28 3.17
N CYS A 210 -11.44 -11.57 3.98
CA CYS A 210 -12.37 -12.69 3.77
C CYS A 210 -13.16 -12.60 2.47
N GLN A 211 -13.18 -11.43 1.81
CA GLN A 211 -13.79 -11.22 0.49
C GLN A 211 -12.96 -11.83 -0.66
N LEU A 212 -11.77 -12.36 -0.36
CA LEU A 212 -10.81 -12.89 -1.34
C LEU A 212 -10.65 -14.42 -1.16
N PRO A 213 -11.60 -15.24 -1.64
CA PRO A 213 -11.65 -16.67 -1.34
C PRO A 213 -10.50 -17.50 -1.93
N ALA A 214 -9.90 -17.02 -3.04
CA ALA A 214 -8.77 -17.66 -3.70
C ALA A 214 -7.40 -17.14 -3.22
N LEU A 215 -7.35 -16.27 -2.20
CA LEU A 215 -6.09 -15.65 -1.78
C LEU A 215 -5.12 -16.71 -1.25
N GLU A 216 -3.95 -16.78 -1.89
CA GLU A 216 -2.85 -17.70 -1.57
C GLU A 216 -1.70 -16.99 -0.84
N GLN A 217 -1.45 -15.73 -1.18
CA GLN A 217 -0.33 -14.95 -0.64
C GLN A 217 -0.79 -13.54 -0.27
N LEU A 218 -0.52 -13.17 0.98
CA LEU A 218 -0.78 -11.84 1.52
C LEU A 218 0.53 -11.21 1.95
N HIS A 219 0.93 -10.12 1.30
CA HIS A 219 2.17 -9.41 1.60
C HIS A 219 1.87 -8.10 2.33
N LEU A 220 2.23 -8.04 3.61
CA LEU A 220 2.03 -6.89 4.51
C LEU A 220 3.37 -6.40 5.09
N GLY A 221 4.49 -6.74 4.46
CA GLY A 221 5.82 -6.34 4.90
C GLY A 221 6.00 -4.82 4.90
N GLN A 222 6.97 -4.32 5.67
CA GLN A 222 7.32 -2.90 5.73
C GLN A 222 6.15 -1.98 6.08
N ASN A 223 5.24 -2.46 6.92
CA ASN A 223 4.17 -1.66 7.52
C ASN A 223 4.50 -1.34 8.99
N ARG A 224 3.50 -0.98 9.78
CA ARG A 224 3.63 -0.62 11.20
C ARG A 224 2.74 -1.50 12.07
N LEU A 225 2.50 -2.75 11.66
CA LEU A 225 1.71 -3.70 12.44
C LEU A 225 2.43 -4.03 13.75
N PHE A 226 1.70 -3.96 14.85
CA PHE A 226 2.21 -4.32 16.18
C PHE A 226 1.87 -5.76 16.58
N ASP A 227 0.89 -6.38 15.92
CA ASP A 227 0.48 -7.76 16.13
C ASP A 227 -0.20 -8.31 14.85
N PHE A 228 -0.61 -9.57 14.87
CA PHE A 228 -1.45 -10.20 13.84
C PHE A 228 -2.93 -10.23 14.30
N ASP A 229 -3.72 -9.27 13.81
CA ASP A 229 -5.07 -8.96 14.33
C ASP A 229 -6.23 -9.28 13.37
N PHE A 230 -5.97 -9.87 12.21
CA PHE A 230 -7.00 -10.20 11.22
C PHE A 230 -7.34 -11.69 11.17
N ARG A 231 -8.53 -11.99 10.62
CA ARG A 231 -9.03 -13.35 10.41
C ARG A 231 -8.47 -13.97 9.15
N ILE A 232 -8.13 -15.25 9.27
CA ILE A 232 -7.63 -16.08 8.16
C ILE A 232 -8.38 -17.41 8.04
N ASP A 233 -9.32 -17.71 8.95
CA ASP A 233 -10.15 -18.92 8.92
C ASP A 233 -11.09 -18.97 7.70
N CYS A 234 -11.40 -17.81 7.13
CA CYS A 234 -12.14 -17.66 5.87
C CYS A 234 -11.25 -17.80 4.62
N LEU A 235 -9.92 -17.73 4.76
CA LEU A 235 -8.96 -17.71 3.65
C LEU A 235 -8.46 -19.14 3.37
N HIS A 236 -9.35 -19.94 2.78
CA HIS A 236 -9.10 -21.36 2.57
C HIS A 236 -7.97 -21.67 1.58
N SER A 237 -7.47 -20.72 0.81
CA SER A 237 -6.37 -20.95 -0.13
C SER A 237 -5.03 -20.41 0.39
N LEU A 238 -5.00 -19.79 1.57
CA LEU A 238 -3.83 -19.07 2.07
C LEU A 238 -2.67 -20.01 2.39
N LEU A 239 -1.51 -19.70 1.82
CA LEU A 239 -0.26 -20.46 1.94
C LEU A 239 0.91 -19.62 2.45
N TYR A 240 0.86 -18.30 2.27
CA TYR A 240 1.97 -17.41 2.62
C TYR A 240 1.48 -16.07 3.19
N ILE A 241 2.07 -15.65 4.30
CA ILE A 241 1.86 -14.33 4.90
C ILE A 241 3.23 -13.68 5.11
N ASP A 242 3.41 -12.49 4.55
CA ASP A 242 4.58 -11.65 4.82
C ASP A 242 4.25 -10.57 5.84
N LEU A 243 4.95 -10.58 6.97
CA LEU A 243 4.94 -9.55 8.02
C LEU A 243 6.35 -9.01 8.28
N GLU A 244 7.31 -9.22 7.37
CA GLU A 244 8.67 -8.72 7.49
C GLU A 244 8.70 -7.20 7.74
N MET A 245 9.67 -6.71 8.52
CA MET A 245 9.88 -5.27 8.75
C MET A 245 8.62 -4.53 9.24
N ASN A 246 7.85 -5.15 10.13
CA ASN A 246 6.80 -4.48 10.90
C ASN A 246 7.33 -4.07 12.29
N ILE A 247 6.45 -3.69 13.21
CA ILE A 247 6.82 -3.32 14.59
C ILE A 247 6.33 -4.34 15.62
N ILE A 248 6.25 -5.61 15.25
CA ILE A 248 5.75 -6.70 16.10
C ILE A 248 6.81 -7.06 17.16
N PRO A 249 6.59 -6.80 18.45
CA PRO A 249 7.54 -7.23 19.48
C PRO A 249 7.38 -8.71 19.85
N ARG A 250 6.19 -9.28 19.64
CA ARG A 250 5.81 -10.68 19.84
C ARG A 250 4.37 -10.84 19.36
N LEU A 251 3.98 -12.05 18.95
CA LEU A 251 2.57 -12.35 18.68
C LEU A 251 1.77 -12.52 19.98
N SER A 252 0.51 -12.09 19.98
CA SER A 252 -0.43 -12.37 21.07
C SER A 252 -0.91 -13.83 21.08
N ASP A 253 -1.44 -14.28 22.22
CA ASP A 253 -2.04 -15.62 22.35
C ASP A 253 -3.18 -15.84 21.36
N ASP A 254 -3.97 -14.80 21.10
CA ASP A 254 -5.06 -14.83 20.13
C ASP A 254 -4.53 -14.95 18.69
N ALA A 255 -3.46 -14.22 18.37
CA ALA A 255 -2.79 -14.31 17.06
C ALA A 255 -2.26 -15.72 16.80
N MET A 256 -1.54 -16.29 17.77
CA MET A 256 -0.99 -17.64 17.68
C MET A 256 -2.10 -18.70 17.54
N THR A 257 -3.18 -18.56 18.30
CA THR A 257 -4.35 -19.45 18.22
C THR A 257 -5.00 -19.38 16.83
N ARG A 258 -5.16 -18.18 16.27
CA ARG A 258 -5.70 -18.00 14.90
C ARG A 258 -4.80 -18.68 13.86
N LEU A 259 -3.49 -18.52 13.96
CA LEU A 259 -2.52 -19.10 13.05
C LEU A 259 -2.53 -20.64 13.08
N ASP A 260 -2.68 -21.26 14.25
CA ASP A 260 -2.75 -22.72 14.36
C ASP A 260 -4.14 -23.27 13.93
N SER A 261 -5.21 -22.50 14.10
CA SER A 261 -6.59 -22.95 13.84
C SER A 261 -6.85 -23.37 12.39
N VAL A 262 -6.12 -22.79 11.43
CA VAL A 262 -6.28 -23.09 10.00
C VAL A 262 -5.62 -24.41 9.58
N LEU A 263 -4.77 -24.98 10.43
CA LEU A 263 -4.05 -26.24 10.16
C LEU A 263 -4.86 -27.48 10.56
N GLU A 264 -5.71 -27.38 11.59
CA GLU A 264 -6.42 -28.53 12.15
C GLU A 264 -7.52 -29.14 11.25
N PRO A 265 -8.08 -28.45 10.23
CA PRO A 265 -8.92 -29.09 9.22
C PRO A 265 -8.22 -29.40 7.90
N THR A 266 -6.97 -28.97 7.68
CA THR A 266 -6.35 -29.00 6.35
C THR A 266 -4.89 -29.45 6.38
N ASN A 267 -4.48 -30.37 5.50
CA ASN A 267 -3.05 -30.73 5.29
C ASN A 267 -2.23 -29.57 4.67
N LYS A 268 -2.60 -28.31 4.94
CA LYS A 268 -1.93 -27.12 4.42
C LYS A 268 -0.67 -26.84 5.22
N SER A 269 0.33 -26.32 4.52
CA SER A 269 1.53 -25.77 5.12
C SER A 269 1.49 -24.25 4.95
N LEU A 270 0.96 -23.56 5.97
CA LEU A 270 1.00 -22.10 6.02
C LEU A 270 2.43 -21.66 6.33
N GLN A 271 2.95 -20.72 5.55
CA GLN A 271 4.25 -20.10 5.76
C GLN A 271 4.05 -18.66 6.24
N ILE A 272 4.82 -18.25 7.24
CA ILE A 272 4.80 -16.89 7.77
C ILE A 272 6.21 -16.34 7.88
N LYS A 273 6.44 -15.15 7.33
CA LYS A 273 7.71 -14.42 7.41
C LYS A 273 7.55 -13.24 8.36
N MET A 274 8.40 -13.15 9.40
CA MET A 274 8.39 -12.06 10.39
C MET A 274 9.80 -11.53 10.64
N THR A 275 10.73 -11.68 9.68
CA THR A 275 12.09 -11.15 9.75
C THR A 275 12.10 -9.64 9.98
N GLU A 276 13.18 -9.13 10.57
CA GLU A 276 13.37 -7.69 10.83
C GLU A 276 12.24 -7.02 11.66
N ASN A 277 11.55 -7.76 12.53
CA ASN A 277 10.65 -7.19 13.53
C ASN A 277 11.38 -6.92 14.87
N PRO A 278 10.97 -5.91 15.65
CA PRO A 278 11.61 -5.49 16.90
C PRO A 278 11.25 -6.41 18.08
N PHE A 279 11.62 -7.69 18.01
CA PHE A 279 11.22 -8.67 19.00
C PHE A 279 11.69 -8.31 20.42
N SER A 280 10.80 -8.45 21.39
CA SER A 280 11.09 -8.28 22.80
C SER A 280 11.27 -9.64 23.46
N CYS A 281 12.32 -9.82 24.25
CA CYS A 281 12.69 -11.08 24.89
C CYS A 281 12.65 -10.94 26.42
N ASP A 282 11.45 -10.72 26.93
CA ASP A 282 11.12 -10.65 28.35
C ASP A 282 10.07 -11.71 28.71
N CYS A 283 9.63 -11.72 29.97
CA CYS A 283 8.61 -12.65 30.46
C CYS A 283 7.31 -12.72 29.64
N ARG A 284 6.93 -11.65 28.94
CA ARG A 284 5.69 -11.58 28.15
C ARG A 284 5.81 -12.35 26.83
N SER A 285 7.04 -12.67 26.41
CA SER A 285 7.32 -13.43 25.18
C SER A 285 7.38 -14.94 25.40
N LYS A 286 7.12 -15.43 26.63
CA LYS A 286 7.15 -16.87 26.94
C LYS A 286 6.26 -17.71 26.04
N ASN A 287 4.99 -17.30 25.87
CA ASN A 287 4.05 -18.03 25.04
C ASN A 287 4.45 -17.97 23.57
N PHE A 288 4.92 -16.81 23.11
CA PHE A 288 5.41 -16.63 21.74
C PHE A 288 6.62 -17.51 21.42
N VAL A 289 7.62 -17.53 22.29
CA VAL A 289 8.80 -18.41 22.16
C VAL A 289 8.40 -19.88 22.23
N HIS A 290 7.46 -20.25 23.11
CA HIS A 290 6.95 -21.61 23.16
C HIS A 290 6.26 -22.00 21.84
N TRP A 291 5.38 -21.14 21.35
CA TRP A 291 4.66 -21.34 20.09
C TRP A 291 5.60 -21.51 18.90
N LEU A 292 6.64 -20.69 18.77
CA LEU A 292 7.65 -20.84 17.71
C LEU A 292 8.31 -22.22 17.68
N ASN A 293 8.47 -22.85 18.85
CA ASN A 293 9.06 -24.18 18.97
C ASN A 293 8.06 -25.33 18.71
N THR A 294 6.77 -25.09 18.86
CA THR A 294 5.74 -26.15 18.85
C THR A 294 4.74 -26.06 17.69
N THR A 295 4.61 -24.90 17.06
CA THR A 295 3.66 -24.69 15.97
C THR A 295 4.00 -25.54 14.75
N LYS A 296 2.97 -25.95 14.02
CA LYS A 296 3.11 -26.59 12.71
C LYS A 296 3.15 -25.56 11.57
N VAL A 297 2.87 -24.28 11.86
CA VAL A 297 3.07 -23.18 10.90
C VAL A 297 4.55 -23.10 10.58
N LYS A 298 4.91 -23.01 9.29
CA LYS A 298 6.30 -22.85 8.89
C LYS A 298 6.69 -21.39 9.06
N VAL A 299 7.28 -21.06 10.20
CA VAL A 299 7.86 -19.74 10.47
C VAL A 299 9.22 -19.64 9.78
N MET A 300 9.32 -18.73 8.82
CA MET A 300 10.50 -18.58 7.97
C MET A 300 11.65 -17.95 8.75
N GLU A 301 12.81 -18.63 8.77
CA GLU A 301 14.07 -18.10 9.32
C GLU A 301 13.96 -17.65 10.78
N TRP A 302 13.06 -18.25 11.57
CA TRP A 302 12.81 -17.82 12.95
C TRP A 302 14.05 -17.98 13.86
N GLU A 303 14.97 -18.87 13.50
CA GLU A 303 16.25 -19.04 14.19
C GLU A 303 17.14 -17.78 14.10
N GLN A 304 16.92 -16.93 13.10
CA GLN A 304 17.68 -15.68 12.90
C GLN A 304 17.04 -14.49 13.64
N TYR A 305 15.82 -14.64 14.17
CA TYR A 305 15.10 -13.55 14.84
C TYR A 305 15.89 -13.09 16.06
N THR A 306 16.14 -11.78 16.15
CA THR A 306 16.99 -11.20 17.19
C THR A 306 16.18 -10.33 18.12
N CYS A 307 16.45 -10.42 19.41
CA CYS A 307 15.81 -9.60 20.44
C CYS A 307 16.32 -8.16 20.34
N LEU A 308 15.45 -7.22 19.96
CA LEU A 308 15.77 -5.78 20.04
C LEU A 308 15.68 -5.26 21.48
N ASP A 309 14.73 -5.78 22.23
CA ASP A 309 14.51 -5.47 23.65
C ASP A 309 14.43 -6.78 24.45
N GLY A 310 14.58 -6.73 25.77
CA GLY A 310 14.44 -7.92 26.59
C GLY A 310 14.92 -7.79 28.02
N TYR A 311 14.42 -8.70 28.87
CA TYR A 311 14.85 -8.80 30.27
C TYR A 311 15.13 -10.25 30.68
N PRO A 312 16.29 -10.54 31.31
CA PRO A 312 17.34 -9.59 31.71
C PRO A 312 18.03 -8.91 30.51
N GLU A 313 18.71 -7.77 30.71
CA GLU A 313 19.29 -6.96 29.62
C GLU A 313 20.23 -7.76 28.71
N ASN A 314 20.81 -8.86 29.21
CA ASN A 314 21.63 -9.77 28.43
C ASN A 314 20.86 -10.57 27.37
N ASN A 315 19.53 -10.44 27.29
CA ASN A 315 18.72 -11.00 26.20
C ASN A 315 18.77 -10.12 24.94
N ILE A 316 19.10 -8.84 25.08
CA ILE A 316 19.19 -7.92 23.95
C ILE A 316 20.31 -8.38 23.00
N GLY A 317 20.01 -8.43 21.70
CA GLY A 317 20.92 -8.87 20.64
C GLY A 317 21.07 -10.38 20.50
N LYS A 318 20.44 -11.21 21.35
CA LYS A 318 20.44 -12.66 21.20
C LYS A 318 19.42 -13.12 20.16
N HIS A 319 19.67 -14.28 19.57
CA HIS A 319 18.65 -14.96 18.77
C HIS A 319 17.55 -15.51 19.67
N LEU A 320 16.30 -15.42 19.21
CA LEU A 320 15.11 -15.74 19.99
C LEU A 320 15.09 -17.20 20.46
N GLY A 321 15.63 -18.11 19.64
CA GLY A 321 15.79 -19.54 19.98
C GLY A 321 16.87 -19.83 21.04
N GLU A 322 17.78 -18.90 21.31
CA GLU A 322 18.85 -19.03 22.30
C GLU A 322 18.47 -18.46 23.67
N VAL A 323 17.31 -17.81 23.78
CA VAL A 323 16.88 -17.18 25.04
C VAL A 323 16.29 -18.22 25.99
N HIS A 324 17.07 -18.60 27.01
CA HIS A 324 16.64 -19.56 28.03
C HIS A 324 15.87 -18.93 29.21
N GLU A 325 16.14 -17.66 29.54
CA GLU A 325 15.51 -16.98 30.67
C GLU A 325 14.69 -15.76 30.22
N LEU A 326 13.36 -15.91 30.23
CA LEU A 326 12.41 -14.83 29.98
C LEU A 326 11.84 -14.35 31.33
N LYS A 327 12.32 -13.22 31.84
CA LYS A 327 11.91 -12.67 33.15
C LYS A 327 11.30 -11.28 32.97
N CYS A 328 10.52 -10.83 33.95
CA CYS A 328 10.09 -9.42 34.00
C CYS A 328 11.05 -8.66 34.92
N PRO A 329 11.33 -7.38 34.66
CA PRO A 329 11.93 -6.51 35.67
C PRO A 329 11.06 -6.54 36.94
N SER A 330 11.69 -6.78 38.10
CA SER A 330 10.99 -6.69 39.38
C SER A 330 10.48 -5.26 39.56
N VAL A 331 9.16 -5.06 39.55
CA VAL A 331 8.56 -3.78 39.90
C VAL A 331 8.78 -3.58 41.40
N HIS A 332 9.91 -3.01 41.79
CA HIS A 332 10.05 -2.48 43.15
C HIS A 332 9.06 -1.33 43.29
N GLY A 333 7.97 -1.59 44.00
CA GLY A 333 6.92 -0.62 44.29
C GLY A 333 7.47 0.58 45.04
N ASN A 334 7.87 1.61 44.31
CA ASN A 334 7.65 2.98 44.76
C ASN A 334 6.22 3.32 44.40
N SER A 335 5.39 3.44 45.43
CA SER A 335 3.99 3.85 45.37
C SER A 335 3.77 5.05 44.44
N VAL A 336 3.34 4.80 43.21
CA VAL A 336 2.46 5.75 42.53
C VAL A 336 1.08 5.45 43.12
N LYS A 337 0.54 6.41 43.89
CA LYS A 337 -0.84 6.38 44.35
C LYS A 337 -1.74 6.29 43.11
N ALA A 338 -2.18 5.08 42.77
CA ALA A 338 -3.33 4.87 41.93
C ALA A 338 -4.52 5.47 42.68
N ARG A 339 -5.02 6.61 42.18
CA ARG A 339 -6.29 7.17 42.61
C ARG A 339 -7.35 6.22 42.08
N SER A 340 -7.89 5.41 42.99
CA SER A 340 -9.07 4.59 42.74
C SER A 340 -10.21 5.48 42.24
N GLU A 341 -10.57 5.34 40.97
CA GLU A 341 -11.88 5.74 40.49
C GLU A 341 -12.73 4.47 40.43
N ASN A 342 -13.72 4.43 41.33
CA ASN A 342 -14.70 3.37 41.45
C ASN A 342 -15.53 3.26 40.17
N ILE A 343 -15.58 2.05 39.61
CA ILE A 343 -16.65 1.61 38.72
C ILE A 343 -17.68 0.88 39.58
N ALA A 344 -18.91 1.38 39.61
CA ALA A 344 -20.09 0.58 39.95
C ALA A 344 -21.32 1.13 39.21
N ASN A 345 -21.76 0.35 38.22
CA ASN A 345 -23.14 0.08 37.76
C ASN A 345 -24.28 1.03 38.17
N TYR A 346 -25.16 1.39 37.23
CA TYR A 346 -26.44 0.69 36.97
C TYR A 346 -27.27 1.41 35.88
N ASP A 347 -28.09 0.62 35.20
CA ASP A 347 -28.92 0.87 34.03
C ASP A 347 -30.30 1.50 34.36
N SER A 348 -31.08 1.80 33.31
CA SER A 348 -32.53 2.10 33.21
C SER A 348 -33.02 3.57 33.29
N GLY A 349 -33.73 3.97 32.22
CA GLY A 349 -34.30 5.30 32.03
C GLY A 349 -35.76 5.46 32.47
N ILE A 350 -36.27 6.69 32.31
CA ILE A 350 -37.67 7.14 32.10
C ILE A 350 -37.64 8.67 31.82
N TYR A 351 -38.25 9.12 30.72
CA TYR A 351 -38.70 10.51 30.40
C TYR A 351 -40.15 10.71 30.90
N PRO A 352 -40.81 11.90 30.96
CA PRO A 352 -40.46 13.33 30.66
C PRO A 352 -41.01 14.32 31.76
N PRO A 353 -41.33 15.64 31.57
CA PRO A 353 -41.12 16.58 30.45
C PRO A 353 -40.53 17.98 30.79
N ASP A 354 -40.13 18.68 29.71
CA ASP A 354 -39.94 20.11 29.42
C ASP A 354 -39.99 21.18 30.54
N ASP A 355 -38.95 22.04 30.58
CA ASP A 355 -39.17 23.50 30.59
C ASP A 355 -37.96 24.28 30.03
N HIS A 356 -38.27 25.42 29.42
CA HIS A 356 -37.41 26.25 28.58
C HIS A 356 -36.38 27.11 29.35
N ALA A 357 -35.27 27.38 28.63
CA ALA A 357 -34.46 28.59 28.65
C ALA A 357 -33.63 28.94 29.91
N ASN A 358 -32.30 28.75 29.80
CA ASN A 358 -31.30 29.79 30.13
C ASN A 358 -29.88 29.37 29.68
N HIS A 359 -29.31 30.13 28.75
CA HIS A 359 -27.89 30.04 28.35
C HIS A 359 -26.99 30.68 29.43
N PRO A 360 -25.84 30.08 29.81
CA PRO A 360 -24.81 30.79 30.56
C PRO A 360 -23.80 31.46 29.62
N HIS A 361 -23.52 32.74 29.90
CA HIS A 361 -22.45 33.53 29.31
C HIS A 361 -21.07 32.91 29.57
N TYR A 362 -20.30 32.67 28.50
CA TYR A 362 -18.87 32.38 28.58
C TYR A 362 -18.09 33.66 28.89
N HIS A 363 -17.35 33.68 30.00
CA HIS A 363 -16.36 34.71 30.28
C HIS A 363 -15.14 34.53 29.38
N GLY A 364 -14.95 35.45 28.43
CA GLY A 364 -13.73 35.54 27.63
C GLY A 364 -12.52 35.94 28.47
N TYR A 365 -11.38 35.30 28.22
CA TYR A 365 -10.09 35.64 28.81
C TYR A 365 -9.69 37.08 28.45
N SER A 366 -9.14 37.83 29.41
CA SER A 366 -8.76 39.23 29.19
C SER A 366 -7.61 39.33 28.16
N SER A 367 -7.58 40.41 27.39
CA SER A 367 -6.55 40.69 26.37
C SER A 367 -5.10 40.54 26.91
N GLY A 368 -4.89 40.75 28.21
CA GLY A 368 -3.61 40.55 28.88
C GLY A 368 -3.12 39.09 28.95
N THR A 369 -4.02 38.11 29.09
CA THR A 369 -3.63 36.69 29.19
C THR A 369 -3.31 36.09 27.82
N ILE A 370 -4.00 36.53 26.77
CA ILE A 370 -3.70 36.14 25.37
C ILE A 370 -2.35 36.71 24.94
N GLY A 371 -2.04 37.96 25.33
CA GLY A 371 -0.73 38.57 25.09
C GLY A 371 0.42 37.84 25.80
N ALA A 372 0.21 37.43 27.05
CA ALA A 372 1.22 36.68 27.80
C ALA A 372 1.51 35.30 27.18
N LEU A 373 0.46 34.54 26.82
CA LEU A 373 0.62 33.21 26.19
C LEU A 373 1.31 33.30 24.83
N SER A 374 0.98 34.32 24.03
CA SER A 374 1.63 34.55 22.73
C SER A 374 3.11 34.90 22.90
N PHE A 375 3.46 35.71 23.90
CA PHE A 375 4.85 36.03 24.21
C PHE A 375 5.65 34.80 24.66
N PHE A 376 5.08 33.95 25.52
CA PHE A 376 5.75 32.72 25.96
C PHE A 376 6.00 31.73 24.81
N LEU A 377 5.05 31.57 23.87
CA LEU A 377 5.22 30.70 22.70
C LEU A 377 6.37 31.17 21.79
N VAL A 378 6.42 32.47 21.50
CA VAL A 378 7.48 33.04 20.66
C VAL A 378 8.84 32.95 21.38
N PHE A 379 8.86 33.19 22.69
CA PHE A 379 10.07 33.11 23.50
C PHE A 379 10.61 31.69 23.59
N THR A 380 9.76 30.67 23.83
CA THR A 380 10.19 29.27 23.91
C THR A 380 10.65 28.73 22.55
N SER A 381 9.95 29.09 21.47
CA SER A 381 10.38 28.73 20.10
C SER A 381 11.74 29.34 19.75
N SER A 382 11.96 30.61 20.10
CA SER A 382 13.24 31.30 19.88
C SER A 382 14.37 30.69 20.72
N LEU A 383 14.08 30.30 21.97
CA LEU A 383 15.04 29.65 22.86
C LEU A 383 15.42 28.25 22.33
N LEU A 384 14.45 27.47 21.84
CA LEU A 384 14.70 26.16 21.23
C LEU A 384 15.58 26.27 19.98
N LEU A 385 15.30 27.25 19.11
CA LEU A 385 16.14 27.53 17.95
C LEU A 385 17.56 27.95 18.34
N ALA A 386 17.70 28.77 19.38
CA ALA A 386 19.00 29.18 19.90
C ALA A 386 19.79 27.99 20.48
N VAL A 387 19.13 27.10 21.24
CA VAL A 387 19.73 25.86 21.77
C VAL A 387 20.14 24.93 20.63
N ALA A 388 19.29 24.73 19.63
CA ALA A 388 19.59 23.93 18.45
C ALA A 388 20.78 24.49 17.65
N TYR A 389 20.85 25.81 17.50
CA TYR A 389 21.96 26.49 16.83
C TYR A 389 23.27 26.35 17.61
N PHE A 390 23.24 26.54 18.94
CA PHE A 390 24.44 26.46 19.78
C PHE A 390 24.97 25.03 19.89
N HIS A 391 24.08 24.03 19.91
CA HIS A 391 24.42 22.62 19.94
C HIS A 391 24.51 21.96 18.55
N ARG A 392 24.49 22.72 17.45
CA ARG A 392 24.45 22.17 16.08
C ARG A 392 25.53 21.14 15.78
N LYS A 393 26.74 21.29 16.35
CA LYS A 393 27.84 20.32 16.19
C LYS A 393 27.62 19.02 16.97
N ASN A 394 27.01 19.08 18.16
CA ASN A 394 26.67 17.87 18.92
C ASN A 394 25.43 17.18 18.33
N LEU A 395 24.47 17.95 17.83
CA LEU A 395 23.32 17.44 17.08
C LEU A 395 23.76 16.76 15.78
N GLN A 396 24.75 17.30 15.06
CA GLN A 396 25.33 16.64 13.89
C GLN A 396 25.83 15.23 14.21
N ASN A 397 26.54 15.02 15.33
CA ASN A 397 27.06 13.69 15.69
C ASN A 397 25.97 12.68 16.12
N ILE A 398 24.79 13.15 16.53
CA ILE A 398 23.64 12.30 16.89
C ILE A 398 22.75 12.04 15.67
N VAL A 399 22.62 13.03 14.78
CA VAL A 399 21.68 13.04 13.65
C VAL A 399 22.31 12.46 12.38
N LEU A 400 23.62 12.64 12.15
CA LEU A 400 24.31 12.09 10.96
C LEU A 400 24.28 10.55 10.89
N PRO A 401 24.50 9.77 11.98
CA PRO A 401 24.38 8.31 11.91
C PRO A 401 22.97 7.85 11.56
N TYR A 402 21.93 8.57 12.04
CA TYR A 402 20.54 8.31 11.70
C TYR A 402 20.22 8.70 10.25
N TRP A 403 20.72 9.84 9.77
CA TRP A 403 20.52 10.29 8.39
C TRP A 403 21.30 9.45 7.36
N ASP A 404 22.50 8.99 7.67
CA ASP A 404 23.30 8.11 6.81
C ASP A 404 22.71 6.68 6.79
N PHE A 405 22.09 6.24 7.89
CA PHE A 405 21.28 5.01 7.94
C PHE A 405 20.00 5.13 7.10
N ILE A 406 19.28 6.25 7.21
CA ILE A 406 18.06 6.53 6.42
C ILE A 406 18.39 6.65 4.92
N THR A 407 19.48 7.32 4.55
CA THR A 407 19.84 7.52 3.13
C THR A 407 20.55 6.34 2.48
N ARG A 408 21.18 5.43 3.26
CA ARG A 408 21.70 4.16 2.73
C ARG A 408 20.65 3.05 2.64
N LYS A 409 19.57 3.07 3.45
CA LYS A 409 18.47 2.07 3.38
C LYS A 409 17.25 2.54 2.59
N ILE A 410 17.02 3.84 2.44
CA ILE A 410 16.06 4.40 1.47
C ILE A 410 16.88 4.79 0.25
N GLY A 411 16.87 3.93 -0.78
CA GLY A 411 17.63 4.13 -2.02
C GLY A 411 17.17 5.36 -2.81
N TYR A 412 17.53 6.57 -2.35
CA TYR A 412 17.63 7.72 -3.22
C TYR A 412 18.96 7.65 -3.96
N THR A 413 19.02 6.87 -5.03
CA THR A 413 20.03 7.10 -6.07
C THR A 413 19.62 8.34 -6.86
N GLY A 414 19.89 9.52 -6.29
CA GLY A 414 20.07 10.73 -7.08
C GLY A 414 21.35 10.58 -7.89
N LEU A 415 21.21 10.59 -9.22
CA LEU A 415 22.27 10.53 -10.22
C LEU A 415 23.57 11.22 -9.78
N SER A 416 24.63 10.44 -9.62
CA SER A 416 25.99 10.90 -9.90
C SER A 416 26.57 9.98 -10.96
N ASN A 417 27.09 10.61 -12.02
CA ASN A 417 27.80 9.98 -13.11
C ASN A 417 28.98 9.19 -12.56
N ASP A 418 28.97 7.87 -12.69
CA ASP A 418 30.14 7.02 -12.97
C ASP A 418 29.65 5.58 -12.95
N GLU A 419 29.54 4.98 -14.14
CA GLU A 419 29.78 3.55 -14.43
C GLU A 419 29.35 3.27 -15.88
N ALA A 420 30.28 3.57 -16.79
CA ALA A 420 30.27 2.96 -18.11
C ALA A 420 30.57 1.45 -17.95
N PRO A 421 29.94 0.56 -18.73
CA PRO A 421 30.18 -0.87 -18.64
C PRO A 421 31.60 -1.20 -19.11
N HIS A 422 32.36 -1.89 -18.26
CA HIS A 422 33.62 -2.52 -18.65
C HIS A 422 33.36 -3.66 -19.65
N GLU A 423 34.05 -3.59 -20.79
CA GLU A 423 34.22 -4.68 -21.74
C GLU A 423 34.83 -5.90 -21.04
N VAL A 424 34.16 -7.05 -21.16
CA VAL A 424 34.77 -8.35 -20.91
C VAL A 424 35.37 -8.82 -22.23
N ASN A 425 36.70 -8.71 -22.35
CA ASN A 425 37.46 -9.34 -23.42
C ASN A 425 37.86 -10.77 -23.01
N VAL A 426 37.42 -11.72 -23.85
CA VAL A 426 37.85 -13.13 -24.04
C VAL A 426 37.60 -14.10 -22.89
#